data_AF-Q0CUQ3-F1
#
_entry.id   AF-Q0CUQ3-F1
#
_cell.length_a   1.000
_cell.length_b   1.000
_cell.length_c   1.000
_cell.angle_alpha   90.00
_cell.angle_beta   90.00
_cell.angle_gamma   90.00
#
_symmetry.space_group_name_H-M   'P 1'
#
loop_
_entity.id
_entity.type
_entity.pdbx_description
1 polymer ?
#
loop_
_entity_poly.entity_id
_entity_poly.type
_entity_poly.pdbx_seq_one_letter_code
_entity_poly.pdbx_strand_id
1 'polypeptide(L)'
;MAFNMNMFPLSPADVPRSQDGDITAPIDIPFDEDGRHYPLTDEKAREVAEAQFQKLEELMDNFTRGFDPGNFSREVMSLIPMLAERATPGSFKHLLVLLLENWPKMQSIQASLEDWLRGHYQRWAITHPSDTSITDEMYFGSEIEMLRKLLAPLRGEDTGKVFWMNTRLPDCAKVCKQLEASAKVIEEFKRDILASIESRGEDRTIYNSLPVSHERTVMISMRQLRLDACKATLSWDGFRQSDIELTRFYQFYKEYVSTYQPAKARASGWLPPNTPQVPHISVNVPREDDLVSWPPAYRQNASLDLLLKTALWLSVARGLAAVHLFCDVARMFTIHKPPQGARDSLISFLLHLTQIRVSADGVQSRLASPFPYRDEKLAEYNPDYFDDVWKSNRNLTEGLVENLSLLDKNNPENFKLAKAPRGNRLLRKELRSIAQTAVVRGSLAGTWPLKTNIFGRIRPKDTFYSESFHPVETEHASSAQSLETTRDLSKRKARDQRDRAV
;
A
#
# COMPACT_ATOMS: atom_id res chain seq x y z
N MET A 1 39.82 -41.77 13.02
CA MET A 1 40.95 -40.92 13.45
C MET A 1 40.39 -39.90 14.43
N ALA A 2 40.91 -39.87 15.65
CA ALA A 2 40.44 -39.00 16.71
C ALA A 2 41.37 -37.79 16.88
N PHE A 3 40.88 -36.80 17.64
CA PHE A 3 41.64 -35.63 18.11
C PHE A 3 42.95 -36.02 18.79
N ASN A 4 43.92 -35.11 18.76
CA ASN A 4 45.06 -35.19 19.66
C ASN A 4 45.51 -33.79 20.10
N MET A 5 45.67 -33.61 21.42
CA MET A 5 46.63 -32.69 22.08
C MET A 5 46.38 -31.16 21.99
N ASN A 6 46.63 -30.33 23.03
CA ASN A 6 47.18 -30.66 24.35
C ASN A 6 46.92 -29.61 25.46
N MET A 7 46.81 -30.12 26.70
CA MET A 7 47.38 -29.67 27.98
C MET A 7 47.29 -28.18 28.42
N PHE A 8 46.61 -27.84 29.53
CA PHE A 8 46.89 -28.11 30.98
C PHE A 8 47.98 -27.16 31.57
N PRO A 9 48.09 -26.88 32.90
CA PRO A 9 47.26 -27.30 34.06
C PRO A 9 46.85 -26.20 35.08
N LEU A 10 46.13 -26.62 36.15
CA LEU A 10 45.89 -25.92 37.43
C LEU A 10 47.16 -26.01 38.33
N SER A 11 47.48 -25.13 39.31
CA SER A 11 46.85 -24.91 40.64
C SER A 11 47.90 -24.19 41.57
N PRO A 12 47.77 -24.05 42.93
CA PRO A 12 46.99 -23.07 43.71
C PRO A 12 47.83 -22.22 44.73
N ALA A 13 47.18 -21.30 45.47
CA ALA A 13 47.67 -20.77 46.77
C ALA A 13 46.54 -20.21 47.68
N ASP A 14 46.11 -21.03 48.65
CA ASP A 14 45.70 -20.74 50.04
C ASP A 14 44.66 -19.66 50.47
N VAL A 15 43.40 -20.17 50.61
CA VAL A 15 42.39 -20.09 51.72
C VAL A 15 42.60 -19.09 52.89
N PRO A 16 41.54 -18.43 53.43
CA PRO A 16 40.68 -19.06 54.47
C PRO A 16 39.15 -19.02 54.21
N ARG A 17 38.42 -19.93 54.86
CA ARG A 17 36.95 -20.16 54.74
C ARG A 17 36.13 -19.44 55.82
N SER A 18 34.92 -19.01 55.46
CA SER A 18 33.71 -19.02 56.32
C SER A 18 32.47 -19.11 55.42
N GLN A 19 31.92 -20.30 55.23
CA GLN A 19 30.68 -20.79 55.85
C GLN A 19 29.40 -20.44 55.05
N ASP A 20 28.83 -21.50 54.48
CA ASP A 20 27.42 -21.80 54.19
C ASP A 20 26.47 -20.73 53.60
N GLY A 21 25.88 -21.05 52.45
CA GLY A 21 24.81 -20.25 51.84
C GLY A 21 24.61 -20.47 50.35
N ASP A 22 24.29 -21.70 49.92
CA ASP A 22 23.71 -21.90 48.59
C ASP A 22 22.28 -21.35 48.58
N ILE A 23 21.99 -20.42 47.66
CA ILE A 23 20.68 -20.04 47.09
C ILE A 23 20.98 -18.95 46.03
N THR A 24 21.01 -19.35 44.76
CA THR A 24 20.80 -18.42 43.65
C THR A 24 19.30 -18.13 43.52
N ALA A 25 18.80 -17.27 44.40
CA ALA A 25 17.43 -16.76 44.27
C ALA A 25 17.28 -16.00 42.95
N PRO A 26 16.12 -16.12 42.25
CA PRO A 26 15.74 -15.14 41.24
C PRO A 26 15.76 -13.74 41.87
N ILE A 27 16.20 -12.73 41.12
CA ILE A 27 15.96 -11.34 41.52
C ILE A 27 14.47 -11.11 41.37
N ASP A 28 13.76 -11.15 42.49
CA ASP A 28 12.36 -10.77 42.56
C ASP A 28 12.27 -9.28 42.25
N ILE A 29 11.80 -8.96 41.04
CA ILE A 29 11.32 -7.63 40.73
C ILE A 29 10.03 -7.49 41.52
N PRO A 30 9.89 -6.56 42.47
CA PRO A 30 8.65 -6.38 43.21
C PRO A 30 7.56 -5.94 42.24
N PHE A 31 6.76 -6.91 41.80
CA PHE A 31 5.37 -6.65 41.48
C PHE A 31 4.69 -6.31 42.80
N ASP A 32 3.91 -5.24 42.83
CA ASP A 32 3.10 -4.90 44.00
C ASP A 32 2.07 -6.01 44.24
N GLU A 33 2.36 -6.93 45.18
CA GLU A 33 1.40 -7.90 45.73
C GLU A 33 0.33 -7.23 46.62
N ASP A 34 0.36 -5.90 46.75
CA ASP A 34 -0.77 -5.13 47.24
C ASP A 34 -1.85 -5.07 46.15
N GLY A 35 -2.79 -6.03 46.21
CA GLY A 35 -4.00 -6.13 45.38
C GLY A 35 -5.02 -5.00 45.59
N ARG A 36 -4.57 -3.74 45.54
CA ARG A 36 -5.37 -2.51 45.55
C ARG A 36 -5.08 -1.64 44.33
N HIS A 37 -4.92 -2.26 43.16
CA HIS A 37 -5.27 -1.59 41.91
C HIS A 37 -6.70 -1.05 42.05
N TYR A 38 -6.90 0.23 41.69
CA TYR A 38 -8.17 0.94 41.85
C TYR A 38 -9.30 0.17 41.12
N PRO A 39 -10.27 -0.43 41.83
CA PRO A 39 -11.31 -1.24 41.17
C PRO A 39 -12.11 -0.42 40.16
N LEU A 40 -12.31 0.87 40.45
CA LEU A 40 -12.99 1.85 39.60
C LEU A 40 -12.25 2.14 38.28
N THR A 41 -10.92 1.98 38.19
CA THR A 41 -10.22 2.16 36.90
C THR A 41 -10.33 0.92 36.02
N ASP A 42 -10.33 -0.28 36.59
CA ASP A 42 -10.51 -1.52 35.84
C ASP A 42 -11.97 -1.71 35.41
N GLU A 43 -12.94 -1.38 36.28
CA GLU A 43 -14.36 -1.39 35.95
C GLU A 43 -14.68 -0.41 34.82
N LYS A 44 -14.19 0.84 34.91
CA LYS A 44 -14.34 1.83 33.84
C LYS A 44 -13.60 1.45 32.55
N ALA A 45 -12.42 0.82 32.65
CA ALA A 45 -11.71 0.31 31.48
C ALA A 45 -12.49 -0.81 30.78
N ARG A 46 -13.13 -1.69 31.56
CA ARG A 46 -14.02 -2.74 31.06
C ARG A 46 -15.28 -2.15 30.40
N GLU A 47 -15.97 -1.21 31.03
CA GLU A 47 -17.13 -0.51 30.45
C GLU A 47 -16.77 0.16 29.11
N VAL A 48 -15.61 0.83 29.04
CA VAL A 48 -15.12 1.46 27.80
C VAL A 48 -14.80 0.42 26.72
N ALA A 49 -14.27 -0.76 27.08
CA ALA A 49 -14.03 -1.84 26.14
C ALA A 49 -15.36 -2.46 25.64
N GLU A 50 -16.31 -2.74 26.54
CA GLU A 50 -17.63 -3.26 26.22
C GLU A 50 -18.41 -2.32 25.29
N ALA A 51 -18.41 -1.01 25.58
CA ALA A 51 -19.02 -0.01 24.71
C ALA A 51 -18.35 0.10 23.33
N GLN A 52 -17.03 -0.12 23.26
CA GLN A 52 -16.32 -0.20 21.97
C GLN A 52 -16.69 -1.46 21.19
N PHE A 53 -16.87 -2.61 21.86
CA PHE A 53 -17.31 -3.84 21.20
C PHE A 53 -18.73 -3.74 20.66
N GLN A 54 -19.67 -3.18 21.42
CA GLN A 54 -21.03 -2.89 20.94
C GLN A 54 -20.99 -1.97 19.71
N LYS A 55 -20.22 -0.88 19.77
CA LYS A 55 -20.03 0.03 18.63
C LYS A 55 -19.40 -0.66 17.40
N LEU A 56 -18.48 -1.61 17.61
CA LEU A 56 -17.92 -2.41 16.52
C LEU A 56 -18.98 -3.29 15.87
N GLU A 57 -19.83 -3.96 16.65
CA GLU A 57 -20.93 -4.78 16.13
C GLU A 57 -21.94 -3.94 15.35
N GLU A 58 -22.34 -2.77 15.86
CA GLU A 58 -23.21 -1.83 15.14
C GLU A 58 -22.60 -1.34 13.82
N LEU A 59 -21.31 -1.00 13.81
CA LEU A 59 -20.61 -0.60 12.58
C LEU A 59 -20.57 -1.76 11.58
N MET A 60 -20.21 -2.97 12.02
CA MET A 60 -20.19 -4.15 11.17
C MET A 60 -21.58 -4.46 10.59
N ASP A 61 -22.66 -4.34 11.38
CA ASP A 61 -24.04 -4.52 10.92
C ASP A 61 -24.40 -3.54 9.79
N ASN A 62 -24.02 -2.27 9.92
CA ASN A 62 -24.26 -1.25 8.89
C ASN A 62 -23.47 -1.55 7.59
N PHE A 63 -22.28 -2.15 7.67
CA PHE A 63 -21.49 -2.57 6.51
C PHE A 63 -22.02 -3.86 5.84
N THR A 64 -22.71 -4.74 6.57
CA THR A 64 -23.25 -6.01 6.05
C THR A 64 -24.77 -6.01 5.85
N ARG A 65 -25.43 -4.85 5.94
CA ARG A 65 -26.89 -4.74 5.75
C ARG A 65 -27.30 -4.93 4.30
N GLY A 66 -27.78 -6.14 3.98
CA GLY A 66 -28.05 -6.55 2.60
C GLY A 66 -26.80 -6.96 1.81
N PHE A 67 -25.65 -7.12 2.46
CA PHE A 67 -24.39 -7.55 1.84
C PHE A 67 -23.73 -8.69 2.63
N ASP A 68 -23.26 -9.73 1.95
CA ASP A 68 -22.57 -10.87 2.55
C ASP A 68 -21.08 -10.91 2.13
N PRO A 69 -20.15 -10.41 2.96
CA PRO A 69 -18.72 -10.42 2.65
C PRO A 69 -18.12 -11.82 2.48
N GLY A 70 -18.72 -12.85 3.10
CA GLY A 70 -18.27 -14.23 3.02
C GLY A 70 -18.67 -14.94 1.72
N ASN A 71 -19.84 -14.58 1.16
CA ASN A 71 -20.32 -15.13 -0.11
C ASN A 71 -19.91 -14.30 -1.34
N PHE A 72 -19.46 -13.05 -1.16
CA PHE A 72 -19.17 -12.11 -2.27
C PHE A 72 -18.20 -12.63 -3.34
N SER A 73 -17.21 -13.47 -3.01
CA SER A 73 -16.33 -14.08 -4.03
C SER A 73 -17.11 -14.91 -5.06
N ARG A 74 -18.17 -15.63 -4.66
CA ARG A 74 -18.99 -16.40 -5.62
C ARG A 74 -19.79 -15.49 -6.55
N GLU A 75 -20.26 -14.36 -6.03
CA GLU A 75 -20.97 -13.34 -6.81
C GLU A 75 -20.02 -12.68 -7.82
N VAL A 76 -18.82 -12.28 -7.39
CA VAL A 76 -17.77 -11.77 -8.29
C VAL A 76 -17.48 -12.77 -9.41
N MET A 77 -17.24 -14.03 -9.08
CA MET A 77 -16.92 -15.08 -10.07
C MET A 77 -18.06 -15.37 -11.05
N SER A 78 -19.32 -15.15 -10.69
CA SER A 78 -20.46 -15.31 -11.62
C SER A 78 -20.65 -14.09 -12.54
N LEU A 79 -20.28 -12.90 -12.08
CA LEU A 79 -20.45 -11.64 -12.83
C LEU A 79 -19.27 -11.33 -13.77
N ILE A 80 -18.05 -11.80 -13.47
CA ILE A 80 -16.83 -11.54 -14.25
C ILE A 80 -17.01 -11.69 -15.78
N PRO A 81 -17.59 -12.79 -16.31
CA PRO A 81 -17.76 -12.96 -17.75
C PRO A 81 -18.58 -11.82 -18.41
N MET A 82 -19.63 -11.34 -17.74
CA MET A 82 -20.51 -10.26 -18.24
C MET A 82 -19.88 -8.86 -18.14
N LEU A 83 -18.79 -8.72 -17.36
CA LEU A 83 -17.99 -7.49 -17.34
C LEU A 83 -17.13 -7.39 -18.60
N ALA A 84 -16.50 -8.50 -19.00
CA ALA A 84 -15.60 -8.56 -20.15
C ALA A 84 -16.31 -8.24 -21.48
N GLU A 85 -17.47 -8.87 -21.77
CA GLU A 85 -18.19 -8.76 -23.05
C GLU A 85 -18.54 -7.34 -23.49
N ARG A 86 -18.68 -6.40 -22.53
CA ARG A 86 -19.12 -5.02 -22.79
C ARG A 86 -18.23 -3.99 -22.10
N ALA A 87 -16.99 -4.35 -21.78
CA ALA A 87 -16.00 -3.38 -21.34
C ALA A 87 -15.70 -2.40 -22.48
N THR A 88 -15.55 -1.12 -22.14
CA THR A 88 -14.96 -0.11 -23.02
C THR A 88 -13.83 0.60 -22.29
N PRO A 89 -12.83 1.17 -22.99
CA PRO A 89 -11.71 1.85 -22.34
C PRO A 89 -12.20 2.91 -21.36
N GLY A 90 -11.54 3.01 -20.19
CA GLY A 90 -11.94 3.92 -19.11
C GLY A 90 -13.30 3.64 -18.44
N SER A 91 -14.04 2.60 -18.83
CA SER A 91 -15.34 2.29 -18.18
C SER A 91 -15.19 1.58 -16.82
N PHE A 92 -16.20 1.66 -15.95
CA PHE A 92 -16.23 0.89 -14.70
C PHE A 92 -16.08 -0.62 -14.92
N LYS A 93 -16.59 -1.16 -16.04
CA LYS A 93 -16.36 -2.55 -16.44
C LYS A 93 -14.88 -2.84 -16.72
N HIS A 94 -14.18 -1.91 -17.37
CA HIS A 94 -12.74 -2.03 -17.63
C HIS A 94 -11.94 -2.05 -16.31
N LEU A 95 -12.26 -1.21 -15.33
CA LEU A 95 -11.66 -1.29 -14.00
C LEU A 95 -11.94 -2.62 -13.30
N LEU A 96 -13.20 -3.05 -13.28
CA LEU A 96 -13.56 -4.29 -12.61
C LEU A 96 -12.89 -5.52 -13.25
N VAL A 97 -12.73 -5.56 -14.59
CA VAL A 97 -11.90 -6.57 -15.26
C VAL A 97 -10.42 -6.44 -14.84
N LEU A 98 -9.86 -5.22 -14.87
CA LEU A 98 -8.47 -4.95 -14.47
C LEU A 98 -8.18 -5.40 -13.02
N LEU A 99 -9.17 -5.39 -12.12
CA LEU A 99 -9.01 -5.80 -10.71
C LEU A 99 -9.43 -7.24 -10.40
N LEU A 100 -10.49 -7.75 -11.03
CA LEU A 100 -11.16 -9.00 -10.64
C LEU A 100 -10.97 -10.15 -11.64
N GLU A 101 -10.52 -9.89 -12.87
CA GLU A 101 -10.20 -10.97 -13.81
C GLU A 101 -8.80 -11.55 -13.53
N ASN A 102 -8.66 -12.85 -13.82
CA ASN A 102 -7.39 -13.55 -13.70
C ASN A 102 -6.34 -13.01 -14.69
N TRP A 103 -5.06 -13.15 -14.35
CA TRP A 103 -3.98 -12.50 -15.09
C TRP A 103 -3.98 -12.76 -16.62
N PRO A 104 -4.06 -14.01 -17.13
CA PRO A 104 -4.05 -14.26 -18.58
C PRO A 104 -5.25 -13.68 -19.33
N LYS A 105 -6.47 -13.80 -18.78
CA LYS A 105 -7.67 -13.22 -19.42
C LYS A 105 -7.66 -11.71 -19.36
N MET A 106 -7.23 -11.13 -18.23
CA MET A 106 -7.09 -9.68 -18.07
C MET A 106 -6.17 -9.12 -19.15
N GLN A 107 -4.99 -9.71 -19.38
CA GLN A 107 -4.09 -9.30 -20.47
C GLN A 107 -4.75 -9.36 -21.86
N SER A 108 -5.51 -10.42 -22.15
CA SER A 108 -6.22 -10.57 -23.43
C SER A 108 -7.29 -9.50 -23.64
N ILE A 109 -8.07 -9.18 -22.59
CA ILE A 109 -9.10 -8.13 -22.64
C ILE A 109 -8.44 -6.75 -22.78
N GLN A 110 -7.35 -6.49 -22.06
CA GLN A 110 -6.59 -5.25 -22.21
C GLN A 110 -6.10 -5.02 -23.65
N ALA A 111 -5.52 -6.05 -24.28
CA ALA A 111 -5.10 -5.97 -25.68
C ALA A 111 -6.29 -5.70 -26.62
N SER A 112 -7.43 -6.37 -26.41
CA SER A 112 -8.65 -6.11 -27.19
C SER A 112 -9.21 -4.68 -27.02
N LEU A 113 -9.09 -4.09 -25.83
CA LEU A 113 -9.48 -2.71 -25.56
C LEU A 113 -8.50 -1.69 -26.18
N GLU A 114 -7.21 -2.00 -26.21
CA GLU A 114 -6.19 -1.21 -26.89
C GLU A 114 -6.38 -1.22 -28.42
N ASP A 115 -6.62 -2.40 -29.02
CA ASP A 115 -6.97 -2.53 -30.44
C ASP A 115 -8.27 -1.79 -30.77
N TRP A 116 -9.27 -1.83 -29.88
CA TRP A 116 -10.50 -1.06 -30.02
C TRP A 116 -10.24 0.46 -30.05
N LEU A 117 -9.39 0.99 -29.15
CA LEU A 117 -9.01 2.42 -29.16
C LEU A 117 -8.35 2.81 -30.49
N ARG A 118 -7.36 2.03 -30.91
CA ARG A 118 -6.59 2.27 -32.14
C ARG A 118 -7.51 2.28 -33.37
N GLY A 119 -8.42 1.32 -33.47
CA GLY A 119 -9.41 1.23 -34.54
C GLY A 119 -10.48 2.32 -34.49
N HIS A 120 -10.87 2.79 -33.30
CA HIS A 120 -11.95 3.77 -33.13
C HIS A 120 -11.52 5.21 -33.46
N TYR A 121 -10.33 5.63 -33.02
CA TYR A 121 -9.89 7.02 -33.17
C TYR A 121 -8.95 7.25 -34.35
N GLN A 122 -8.21 6.24 -34.81
CA GLN A 122 -7.29 6.30 -35.97
C GLN A 122 -6.24 7.44 -35.90
N ARG A 123 -6.01 7.99 -34.71
CA ARG A 123 -5.14 9.14 -34.41
C ARG A 123 -4.28 8.80 -33.21
N TRP A 124 -3.02 9.25 -33.26
CA TRP A 124 -2.00 8.86 -32.31
C TRP A 124 -1.32 10.13 -31.78
N ALA A 125 -1.72 10.56 -30.58
CA ALA A 125 -0.96 11.53 -29.82
C ALA A 125 0.02 10.77 -28.92
N ILE A 126 1.28 10.63 -29.36
CA ILE A 126 2.36 10.21 -28.47
C ILE A 126 2.68 11.42 -27.58
N THR A 127 1.96 11.54 -26.46
CA THR A 127 2.33 12.50 -25.41
C THR A 127 3.54 11.94 -24.69
N HIS A 128 4.71 12.55 -24.87
CA HIS A 128 5.88 12.24 -24.06
C HIS A 128 5.65 12.75 -22.62
N PRO A 129 5.58 11.88 -21.61
CA PRO A 129 5.41 12.32 -20.22
C PRO A 129 6.67 13.04 -19.75
N SER A 130 6.49 14.09 -18.94
CA SER A 130 7.59 14.69 -18.19
C SER A 130 8.01 13.80 -17.01
N ASP A 131 9.16 14.06 -16.38
CA ASP A 131 9.63 13.30 -15.20
C ASP A 131 8.58 13.25 -14.06
N THR A 132 7.80 14.32 -13.90
CA THR A 132 6.67 14.37 -12.95
C THR A 132 5.53 13.45 -13.35
N SER A 133 5.22 13.37 -14.65
CA SER A 133 4.22 12.45 -15.20
C SER A 133 4.64 10.98 -15.05
N ILE A 134 5.92 10.65 -15.31
CA ILE A 134 6.47 9.31 -15.08
C ILE A 134 6.28 8.88 -13.62
N THR A 135 6.50 9.80 -12.68
CA THR A 135 6.27 9.52 -11.25
C THR A 135 4.80 9.21 -10.96
N ASP A 136 3.85 9.97 -11.51
CA ASP A 136 2.42 9.73 -11.32
C ASP A 136 1.94 8.41 -11.94
N GLU A 137 2.47 8.06 -13.12
CA GLU A 137 2.25 6.78 -13.80
C GLU A 137 2.75 5.60 -12.98
N MET A 138 3.98 5.68 -12.45
CA MET A 138 4.54 4.64 -11.58
C MET A 138 3.68 4.42 -10.33
N TYR A 139 3.27 5.49 -9.64
CA TYR A 139 2.38 5.36 -8.49
C TYR A 139 1.01 4.79 -8.88
N PHE A 140 0.43 5.20 -10.00
CA PHE A 140 -0.85 4.65 -10.45
C PHE A 140 -0.75 3.15 -10.77
N GLY A 141 0.35 2.72 -11.39
CA GLY A 141 0.66 1.31 -11.60
C GLY A 141 0.72 0.52 -10.28
N SER A 142 1.46 1.02 -9.28
CA SER A 142 1.55 0.41 -7.94
C SER A 142 0.23 0.44 -7.16
N GLU A 143 -0.62 1.43 -7.39
CA GLU A 143 -1.98 1.52 -6.82
C GLU A 143 -2.90 0.43 -7.39
N ILE A 144 -2.86 0.19 -8.71
CA ILE A 144 -3.53 -0.96 -9.33
C ILE A 144 -2.94 -2.29 -8.83
N GLU A 145 -1.61 -2.37 -8.64
CA GLU A 145 -0.94 -3.57 -8.13
C GLU A 145 -1.43 -3.94 -6.74
N MET A 146 -1.45 -2.96 -5.84
CA MET A 146 -1.91 -3.11 -4.48
C MET A 146 -3.39 -3.52 -4.44
N LEU A 147 -4.26 -2.90 -5.24
CA LEU A 147 -5.66 -3.30 -5.34
C LEU A 147 -5.82 -4.73 -5.86
N ARG A 148 -5.09 -5.13 -6.90
CA ARG A 148 -5.08 -6.52 -7.39
C ARG A 148 -4.62 -7.49 -6.30
N LYS A 149 -3.61 -7.15 -5.49
CA LYS A 149 -3.17 -8.01 -4.37
C LYS A 149 -4.20 -8.08 -3.22
N LEU A 150 -4.78 -6.95 -2.81
CA LEU A 150 -5.79 -6.89 -1.75
C LEU A 150 -7.04 -7.72 -2.08
N LEU A 151 -7.48 -7.67 -3.34
CA LEU A 151 -8.66 -8.34 -3.89
C LEU A 151 -8.41 -9.77 -4.40
N ALA A 152 -7.18 -10.30 -4.31
CA ALA A 152 -6.86 -11.67 -4.74
C ALA A 152 -7.82 -12.74 -4.17
N PRO A 153 -8.22 -12.71 -2.89
CA PRO A 153 -9.16 -13.69 -2.33
C PRO A 153 -10.52 -13.75 -3.06
N LEU A 154 -10.97 -12.65 -3.68
CA LEU A 154 -12.23 -12.65 -4.43
C LEU A 154 -12.14 -13.42 -5.75
N ARG A 155 -10.94 -13.49 -6.34
CA ARG A 155 -10.62 -14.24 -7.56
C ARG A 155 -10.34 -15.73 -7.31
N GLY A 156 -10.33 -16.16 -6.05
CA GLY A 156 -9.77 -17.46 -5.65
C GLY A 156 -8.25 -17.55 -5.78
N GLU A 157 -7.57 -16.41 -5.95
CA GLU A 157 -6.12 -16.29 -5.94
C GLU A 157 -5.64 -15.98 -4.49
N ASP A 158 -4.47 -16.47 -4.11
CA ASP A 158 -3.91 -16.38 -2.74
C ASP A 158 -4.70 -17.20 -1.69
N THR A 159 -4.11 -18.28 -1.19
CA THR A 159 -4.69 -19.13 -0.12
C THR A 159 -4.54 -18.51 1.28
N GLY A 160 -3.98 -17.31 1.39
CA GLY A 160 -3.85 -16.56 2.64
C GLY A 160 -5.21 -16.26 3.29
N LYS A 161 -5.28 -16.43 4.61
CA LYS A 161 -6.48 -16.06 5.39
C LYS A 161 -6.72 -14.55 5.33
N VAL A 162 -7.98 -14.15 5.11
CA VAL A 162 -8.40 -12.75 5.29
C VAL A 162 -8.50 -12.45 6.79
N PHE A 163 -7.80 -11.41 7.24
CA PHE A 163 -7.79 -10.96 8.64
C PHE A 163 -8.82 -9.84 8.85
N TRP A 164 -10.10 -10.22 8.88
CA TRP A 164 -11.25 -9.33 8.96
C TRP A 164 -11.20 -8.37 10.15
N MET A 165 -11.76 -7.17 9.97
CA MET A 165 -11.71 -6.08 10.96
C MET A 165 -12.36 -6.46 12.30
N ASN A 166 -13.49 -7.19 12.28
CA ASN A 166 -14.16 -7.73 13.48
C ASN A 166 -13.31 -8.72 14.28
N THR A 167 -12.28 -9.34 13.69
CA THR A 167 -11.39 -10.28 14.41
C THR A 167 -10.29 -9.58 15.21
N ARG A 168 -10.08 -8.27 15.01
CA ARG A 168 -9.01 -7.48 15.62
C ARG A 168 -9.44 -6.84 16.95
N LEU A 169 -10.08 -7.65 17.80
CA LEU A 169 -10.75 -7.22 19.02
C LEU A 169 -9.88 -6.38 19.99
N PRO A 170 -8.60 -6.68 20.28
CA PRO A 170 -7.85 -5.86 21.24
C PRO A 170 -7.39 -4.51 20.66
N ASP A 171 -7.70 -4.24 19.38
CA ASP A 171 -7.51 -2.94 18.71
C ASP A 171 -8.87 -2.25 18.42
N CYS A 172 -9.94 -2.61 19.14
CA CYS A 172 -11.33 -2.23 18.85
C CYS A 172 -11.53 -0.72 18.56
N ALA A 173 -10.95 0.17 19.38
CA ALA A 173 -11.00 1.62 19.15
C ALA A 173 -10.43 2.05 17.79
N LYS A 174 -9.33 1.43 17.34
CA LYS A 174 -8.69 1.69 16.04
C LYS A 174 -9.54 1.13 14.90
N VAL A 175 -10.12 -0.06 15.09
CA VAL A 175 -11.05 -0.69 14.15
C VAL A 175 -12.28 0.20 13.93
N CYS A 176 -12.95 0.63 15.00
CA CYS A 176 -14.12 1.51 14.93
C CYS A 176 -13.81 2.79 14.14
N LYS A 177 -12.72 3.49 14.47
CA LYS A 177 -12.29 4.71 13.75
C LYS A 177 -12.07 4.47 12.26
N GLN A 178 -11.48 3.33 11.87
CA GLN A 178 -11.28 3.00 10.46
C GLN A 178 -12.60 2.68 9.74
N LEU A 179 -13.54 1.99 10.39
CA LEU A 179 -14.86 1.70 9.81
C LEU A 179 -15.70 2.98 9.65
N GLU A 180 -15.70 3.87 10.66
CA GLU A 180 -16.35 5.20 10.58
C GLU A 180 -15.79 6.06 9.45
N ALA A 181 -14.46 6.08 9.29
CA ALA A 181 -13.82 6.79 8.18
C ALA A 181 -14.13 6.14 6.82
N SER A 182 -14.15 4.80 6.75
CA SER A 182 -14.49 4.06 5.53
C SER A 182 -15.92 4.37 5.06
N ALA A 183 -16.87 4.46 5.99
CA ALA A 183 -18.25 4.84 5.68
C ALA A 183 -18.35 6.23 5.06
N LYS A 184 -17.62 7.22 5.60
CA LYS A 184 -17.54 8.59 5.04
C LYS A 184 -16.94 8.60 3.63
N VAL A 185 -15.88 7.82 3.40
CA VAL A 185 -15.25 7.68 2.07
C VAL A 185 -16.22 7.05 1.07
N ILE A 186 -16.98 6.03 1.47
CA ILE A 186 -17.98 5.38 0.61
C ILE A 186 -19.14 6.34 0.28
N GLU A 187 -19.64 7.12 1.24
CA GLU A 187 -20.71 8.09 0.97
C GLU A 187 -20.26 9.27 0.10
N GLU A 188 -19.00 9.70 0.23
CA GLU A 188 -18.37 10.64 -0.71
C GLU A 188 -18.25 10.03 -2.11
N PHE A 189 -17.79 8.77 -2.19
CA PHE A 189 -17.67 8.04 -3.44
C PHE A 189 -19.04 7.81 -4.13
N LYS A 190 -20.10 7.47 -3.40
CA LYS A 190 -21.47 7.35 -3.94
C LYS A 190 -21.91 8.66 -4.58
N ARG A 191 -21.72 9.79 -3.88
CA ARG A 191 -22.05 11.14 -4.39
C ARG A 191 -21.25 11.50 -5.65
N ASP A 192 -19.96 11.18 -5.68
CA ASP A 192 -19.09 11.40 -6.85
C ASP A 192 -19.51 10.60 -8.07
N ILE A 193 -19.83 9.32 -7.87
CA ILE A 193 -20.23 8.43 -8.95
C ILE A 193 -21.56 8.90 -9.54
N LEU A 194 -22.53 9.30 -8.71
CA LEU A 194 -23.79 9.90 -9.15
C LEU A 194 -23.56 11.18 -9.97
N ALA A 195 -22.75 12.13 -9.47
CA ALA A 195 -22.40 13.34 -10.23
C ALA A 195 -21.68 13.02 -11.57
N SER A 196 -20.87 11.95 -11.61
CA SER A 196 -20.19 11.48 -12.83
C SER A 196 -21.08 10.72 -13.83
N ILE A 197 -22.28 10.29 -13.41
CA ILE A 197 -23.31 9.71 -14.29
C ILE A 197 -24.10 10.83 -14.97
N GLU A 198 -24.32 11.95 -14.27
CA GLU A 198 -24.99 13.13 -14.81
C GLU A 198 -24.05 13.94 -15.73
N SER A 199 -22.78 14.09 -15.33
CA SER A 199 -21.77 14.85 -16.07
C SER A 199 -20.86 13.95 -16.93
N ARG A 200 -20.90 14.13 -18.25
CA ARG A 200 -19.90 13.59 -19.18
C ARG A 200 -18.58 14.36 -19.12
N GLY A 201 -17.92 14.32 -17.96
CA GLY A 201 -16.58 14.89 -17.81
C GLY A 201 -15.56 14.16 -18.69
N GLU A 202 -14.85 14.92 -19.54
CA GLU A 202 -13.76 14.43 -20.40
C GLU A 202 -12.38 14.66 -19.79
N ASP A 203 -12.26 15.54 -18.78
CA ASP A 203 -10.98 16.01 -18.23
C ASP A 203 -10.32 15.03 -17.21
N ARG A 204 -10.47 13.72 -17.42
CA ARG A 204 -9.83 12.70 -16.56
C ARG A 204 -8.35 12.55 -16.89
N THR A 205 -7.50 12.59 -15.86
CA THR A 205 -6.04 12.46 -15.98
C THR A 205 -5.44 11.83 -14.73
N ILE A 206 -4.47 10.92 -14.88
CA ILE A 206 -3.65 10.39 -13.76
C ILE A 206 -2.62 11.41 -13.25
N TYR A 207 -2.29 12.42 -14.06
CA TYR A 207 -1.26 13.40 -13.74
C TYR A 207 -1.77 14.42 -12.73
N ASN A 208 -1.02 14.60 -11.64
CA ASN A 208 -1.35 15.57 -10.63
C ASN A 208 -0.99 16.99 -11.11
N SER A 209 -1.92 17.93 -10.95
CA SER A 209 -1.87 19.34 -11.37
C SER A 209 -0.82 20.18 -10.61
N LEU A 210 -0.40 19.75 -9.43
CA LEU A 210 0.55 20.48 -8.60
C LEU A 210 1.95 20.45 -9.24
N PRO A 211 2.66 21.61 -9.31
CA PRO A 211 4.05 21.64 -9.75
C PRO A 211 4.96 20.92 -8.73
N VAL A 212 6.27 20.82 -9.03
CA VAL A 212 7.26 20.35 -8.06
C VAL A 212 7.28 21.32 -6.87
N SER A 213 6.63 20.93 -5.79
CA SER A 213 6.34 21.77 -4.62
C SER A 213 6.27 20.94 -3.34
N HIS A 214 6.20 21.60 -2.18
CA HIS A 214 6.05 20.91 -0.90
C HIS A 214 4.71 20.15 -0.84
N GLU A 215 3.66 20.77 -1.37
CA GLU A 215 2.30 20.23 -1.46
C GLU A 215 2.29 18.94 -2.29
N ARG A 216 2.97 18.92 -3.44
CA ARG A 216 3.15 17.70 -4.26
C ARG A 216 3.94 16.62 -3.52
N THR A 217 5.02 16.99 -2.81
CA THR A 217 5.78 16.03 -2.00
C THR A 217 4.91 15.39 -0.93
N VAL A 218 4.11 16.18 -0.20
CA VAL A 218 3.21 15.67 0.85
C VAL A 218 2.11 14.75 0.26
N MET A 219 1.52 15.12 -0.88
CA MET A 219 0.58 14.27 -1.61
C MET A 219 1.21 12.91 -2.00
N ILE A 220 2.44 12.91 -2.52
CA ILE A 220 3.20 11.69 -2.82
C ILE A 220 3.44 10.86 -1.54
N SER A 221 3.84 11.50 -0.43
CA SER A 221 4.00 10.82 0.86
C SER A 221 2.70 10.19 1.37
N MET A 222 1.54 10.83 1.16
CA MET A 222 0.24 10.24 1.49
C MET A 222 -0.12 9.05 0.61
N ARG A 223 0.14 9.10 -0.71
CA ARG A 223 -0.04 7.94 -1.62
C ARG A 223 0.85 6.77 -1.18
N GLN A 224 2.12 7.02 -0.88
CA GLN A 224 3.04 6.00 -0.37
C GLN A 224 2.57 5.41 0.96
N LEU A 225 2.22 6.23 1.95
CA LEU A 225 1.68 5.75 3.23
C LEU A 225 0.43 4.91 3.04
N ARG A 226 -0.48 5.32 2.14
CA ARG A 226 -1.68 4.55 1.81
C ARG A 226 -1.34 3.16 1.24
N LEU A 227 -0.35 3.06 0.36
CA LEU A 227 0.15 1.78 -0.16
C LEU A 227 0.77 0.91 0.95
N ASP A 228 1.58 1.48 1.83
CA ASP A 228 2.19 0.75 2.94
C ASP A 228 1.17 0.29 3.99
N ALA A 229 0.17 1.12 4.29
CA ALA A 229 -0.96 0.75 5.14
C ALA A 229 -1.81 -0.36 4.50
N CYS A 230 -2.07 -0.30 3.19
CA CYS A 230 -2.70 -1.38 2.44
C CYS A 230 -1.89 -2.68 2.55
N LYS A 231 -0.58 -2.62 2.29
CA LYS A 231 0.34 -3.77 2.38
C LYS A 231 0.32 -4.40 3.78
N ALA A 232 0.31 -3.58 4.83
CA ALA A 232 0.28 -4.05 6.21
C ALA A 232 -0.96 -4.92 6.52
N THR A 233 -2.12 -4.61 5.94
CA THR A 233 -3.39 -5.36 6.10
C THR A 233 -3.41 -6.74 5.44
N LEU A 234 -2.39 -7.08 4.64
CA LEU A 234 -2.18 -8.44 4.12
C LEU A 234 -1.71 -9.42 5.22
N SER A 235 -1.27 -8.90 6.36
CA SER A 235 -0.74 -9.68 7.49
C SER A 235 -1.57 -9.48 8.77
N TRP A 236 -1.41 -10.40 9.73
CA TRP A 236 -1.96 -10.20 11.07
C TRP A 236 -1.23 -9.05 11.78
N ASP A 237 0.10 -9.16 11.86
CA ASP A 237 0.97 -8.26 12.62
C ASP A 237 0.92 -6.81 12.16
N GLY A 238 0.79 -6.56 10.85
CA GLY A 238 0.90 -5.22 10.28
C GLY A 238 -0.18 -4.22 10.66
N PHE A 239 -1.30 -4.68 11.19
CA PHE A 239 -2.35 -3.78 11.67
C PHE A 239 -1.95 -3.05 12.95
N ARG A 240 -1.08 -3.67 13.76
CA ARG A 240 -0.51 -3.04 14.94
C ARG A 240 0.70 -2.24 14.52
N GLN A 241 0.64 -0.97 14.91
CA GLN A 241 1.64 0.02 14.62
C GLN A 241 1.67 0.92 15.85
N SER A 242 2.58 0.59 16.74
CA SER A 242 2.93 1.33 17.94
C SER A 242 4.42 1.69 17.89
N ASP A 243 4.80 2.72 18.64
CA ASP A 243 6.19 3.10 18.88
C ASP A 243 6.98 1.97 19.57
N ILE A 244 6.37 1.32 20.56
CA ILE A 244 7.00 0.21 21.30
C ILE A 244 7.35 -1.00 20.41
N GLU A 245 6.65 -1.19 19.28
CA GLU A 245 6.96 -2.21 18.28
C GLU A 245 8.31 -1.98 17.55
N LEU A 246 8.88 -0.79 17.64
CA LEU A 246 10.23 -0.51 17.14
C LEU A 246 11.32 -1.02 18.11
N THR A 247 10.96 -1.38 19.35
CA THR A 247 11.92 -1.82 20.36
C THR A 247 12.26 -3.32 20.24
N ARG A 248 13.55 -3.64 20.38
CA ARG A 248 14.06 -5.03 20.40
C ARG A 248 13.44 -5.86 21.53
N PHE A 249 13.21 -5.24 22.69
CA PHE A 249 12.56 -5.89 23.83
C PHE A 249 11.14 -6.36 23.50
N TYR A 250 10.32 -5.49 22.92
CA TYR A 250 8.94 -5.86 22.54
C TYR A 250 8.93 -6.99 21.51
N GLN A 251 9.78 -6.92 20.47
CA GLN A 251 9.82 -7.97 19.44
C GLN A 251 10.26 -9.33 20.02
N PHE A 252 11.31 -9.36 20.85
CA PHE A 252 11.74 -10.57 21.54
C PHE A 252 10.66 -11.11 22.48
N TYR A 253 10.03 -10.25 23.28
CA TYR A 253 8.97 -10.67 24.21
C TYR A 253 7.73 -11.18 23.47
N LYS A 254 7.34 -10.51 22.37
CA LYS A 254 6.25 -10.94 21.50
C LYS A 254 6.53 -12.29 20.87
N GLU A 255 7.74 -12.52 20.34
CA GLU A 255 8.15 -13.81 19.76
C GLU A 255 8.17 -14.93 20.81
N TYR A 256 8.73 -14.64 21.99
CA TYR A 256 8.75 -15.57 23.13
C TYR A 256 7.33 -15.95 23.56
N VAL A 257 6.46 -14.98 23.84
CA VAL A 257 5.07 -15.23 24.27
C VAL A 257 4.26 -15.91 23.16
N SER A 258 4.48 -15.57 21.89
CA SER A 258 3.82 -16.25 20.76
C SER A 258 4.23 -17.71 20.62
N THR A 259 5.48 -18.04 20.95
CA THR A 259 6.02 -19.41 20.86
C THR A 259 5.63 -20.25 22.08
N TYR A 260 5.86 -19.74 23.30
CA TYR A 260 5.73 -20.52 24.53
C TYR A 260 4.38 -20.33 25.25
N GLN A 261 3.65 -19.25 24.99
CA GLN A 261 2.36 -18.94 25.63
C GLN A 261 1.31 -18.51 24.58
N PRO A 262 1.02 -19.30 23.54
CA PRO A 262 0.21 -18.88 22.40
C PRO A 262 -1.24 -18.54 22.75
N ALA A 263 -1.77 -19.01 23.89
CA ALA A 263 -3.07 -18.56 24.41
C ALA A 263 -3.03 -17.10 24.88
N LYS A 264 -2.00 -16.73 25.68
CA LYS A 264 -1.76 -15.35 26.11
C LYS A 264 -1.49 -14.44 24.90
N ALA A 265 -0.69 -14.90 23.94
CA ALA A 265 -0.43 -14.15 22.70
C ALA A 265 -1.71 -13.85 21.90
N ARG A 266 -2.69 -14.77 21.85
CA ARG A 266 -3.99 -14.51 21.21
C ARG A 266 -4.88 -13.57 22.03
N ALA A 267 -4.90 -13.71 23.36
CA ALA A 267 -5.65 -12.79 24.24
C ALA A 267 -5.13 -11.35 24.13
N SER A 268 -3.81 -11.17 24.07
CA SER A 268 -3.18 -9.89 23.75
C SER A 268 -3.36 -9.47 22.29
N GLY A 269 -3.70 -10.38 21.38
CA GLY A 269 -3.86 -10.17 19.94
C GLY A 269 -2.56 -10.10 19.12
N TRP A 270 -1.44 -10.62 19.64
CA TRP A 270 -0.21 -10.83 18.89
C TRP A 270 -0.28 -12.00 17.92
N LEU A 271 -1.20 -12.95 18.15
CA LEU A 271 -1.54 -14.01 17.22
C LEU A 271 -3.01 -13.92 16.78
N PRO A 272 -3.34 -14.31 15.54
CA PRO A 272 -4.72 -14.35 15.08
C PRO A 272 -5.56 -15.38 15.85
N PRO A 273 -6.89 -15.19 15.93
CA PRO A 273 -7.78 -16.22 16.46
C PRO A 273 -7.67 -17.50 15.63
N ASN A 274 -7.85 -18.66 16.28
CA ASN A 274 -7.81 -19.96 15.61
C ASN A 274 -8.86 -20.08 14.49
N THR A 275 -10.05 -19.57 14.78
CA THR A 275 -11.23 -19.52 13.91
C THR A 275 -11.60 -18.05 13.68
N PRO A 276 -10.98 -17.35 12.71
CA PRO A 276 -11.37 -15.98 12.37
C PRO A 276 -12.80 -15.97 11.84
N GLN A 277 -13.70 -15.31 12.55
CA GLN A 277 -15.10 -15.21 12.15
C GLN A 277 -15.23 -14.30 10.93
N VAL A 278 -15.72 -14.87 9.82
CA VAL A 278 -16.09 -14.11 8.63
C VAL A 278 -17.31 -13.24 8.95
N PRO A 279 -17.32 -11.94 8.62
CA PRO A 279 -18.52 -11.12 8.73
C PRO A 279 -19.69 -11.73 7.95
N HIS A 280 -20.83 -11.87 8.61
CA HIS A 280 -22.06 -12.37 8.01
C HIS A 280 -22.97 -11.22 7.59
N ILE A 281 -23.91 -11.50 6.68
CA ILE A 281 -25.00 -10.58 6.36
C ILE A 281 -25.76 -10.20 7.63
N SER A 282 -26.11 -8.92 7.76
CA SER A 282 -26.97 -8.42 8.83
C SER A 282 -28.32 -9.13 8.82
N VAL A 283 -28.91 -9.30 10.00
CA VAL A 283 -30.31 -9.73 10.16
C VAL A 283 -31.29 -8.61 9.76
N ASN A 284 -30.84 -7.35 9.76
CA ASN A 284 -31.65 -6.19 9.42
C ASN A 284 -31.88 -6.10 7.89
N VAL A 285 -33.13 -5.82 7.51
CA VAL A 285 -33.51 -5.59 6.12
C VAL A 285 -32.88 -4.27 5.61
N PRO A 286 -32.25 -4.26 4.42
CA PRO A 286 -31.68 -3.04 3.85
C PRO A 286 -32.75 -1.97 3.56
N ARG A 287 -32.41 -0.73 3.91
CA ARG A 287 -33.15 0.52 3.75
C ARG A 287 -32.61 1.31 2.57
N GLU A 288 -33.34 2.33 2.13
CA GLU A 288 -32.94 3.11 0.96
C GLU A 288 -31.70 4.00 1.19
N ASP A 289 -31.39 4.33 2.45
CA ASP A 289 -30.25 5.17 2.87
C ASP A 289 -29.03 4.36 3.36
N ASP A 290 -29.05 3.03 3.32
CA ASP A 290 -27.92 2.22 3.80
C ASP A 290 -26.69 2.32 2.88
N LEU A 291 -25.50 2.03 3.43
CA LEU A 291 -24.23 2.07 2.68
C LEU A 291 -24.26 1.21 1.41
N VAL A 292 -25.01 0.09 1.43
CA VAL A 292 -25.13 -0.90 0.36
C VAL A 292 -26.08 -0.48 -0.77
N SER A 293 -26.93 0.52 -0.55
CA SER A 293 -27.95 0.92 -1.53
C SER A 293 -27.45 1.99 -2.50
N TRP A 294 -27.81 1.82 -3.77
CA TRP A 294 -27.88 2.91 -4.75
C TRP A 294 -29.32 3.47 -4.82
N PRO A 295 -29.49 4.73 -5.28
CA PRO A 295 -30.82 5.27 -5.59
C PRO A 295 -31.57 4.37 -6.58
N PRO A 296 -32.92 4.29 -6.52
CA PRO A 296 -33.73 3.33 -7.28
C PRO A 296 -33.39 3.22 -8.78
N ALA A 297 -33.09 4.35 -9.43
CA ALA A 297 -32.72 4.43 -10.85
C ALA A 297 -31.47 3.62 -11.24
N TYR A 298 -30.58 3.32 -10.28
CA TYR A 298 -29.28 2.70 -10.54
C TYR A 298 -29.11 1.29 -9.92
N ARG A 299 -30.07 0.83 -9.11
CA ARG A 299 -30.02 -0.48 -8.40
C ARG A 299 -29.81 -1.69 -9.31
N GLN A 300 -30.24 -1.62 -10.56
CA GLN A 300 -30.12 -2.73 -11.53
C GLN A 300 -28.78 -2.74 -12.29
N ASN A 301 -27.90 -1.76 -12.06
CA ASN A 301 -26.61 -1.71 -12.75
C ASN A 301 -25.56 -2.55 -12.01
N ALA A 302 -25.40 -3.80 -12.47
CA ALA A 302 -24.44 -4.76 -11.90
C ALA A 302 -23.00 -4.25 -11.77
N SER A 303 -22.57 -3.29 -12.61
CA SER A 303 -21.22 -2.70 -12.48
C SER A 303 -21.12 -1.66 -11.37
N LEU A 304 -22.17 -0.88 -11.12
CA LEU A 304 -22.21 0.06 -9.99
C LEU A 304 -22.38 -0.71 -8.66
N ASP A 305 -23.21 -1.74 -8.66
CA ASP A 305 -23.39 -2.64 -7.52
C ASP A 305 -22.08 -3.36 -7.15
N LEU A 306 -21.36 -3.93 -8.12
CA LEU A 306 -20.03 -4.50 -7.91
C LEU A 306 -19.01 -3.50 -7.37
N LEU A 307 -18.98 -2.26 -7.86
CA LEU A 307 -18.08 -1.23 -7.31
C LEU A 307 -18.37 -0.98 -5.83
N LEU A 308 -19.64 -0.81 -5.47
CA LEU A 308 -20.06 -0.53 -4.10
C LEU A 308 -19.77 -1.71 -3.16
N LYS A 309 -20.16 -2.93 -3.55
CA LYS A 309 -19.84 -4.16 -2.81
C LYS A 309 -18.34 -4.41 -2.68
N THR A 310 -17.53 -4.03 -3.67
CA THR A 310 -16.06 -4.10 -3.58
C THR A 310 -15.51 -3.12 -2.54
N ALA A 311 -16.02 -1.88 -2.50
CA ALA A 311 -15.63 -0.90 -1.47
C ALA A 311 -16.04 -1.36 -0.05
N LEU A 312 -17.25 -1.89 0.11
CA LEU A 312 -17.75 -2.46 1.36
C LEU A 312 -16.90 -3.66 1.80
N TRP A 313 -16.59 -4.58 0.89
CA TRP A 313 -15.73 -5.74 1.16
C TRP A 313 -14.34 -5.30 1.63
N LEU A 314 -13.71 -4.35 0.94
CA LEU A 314 -12.42 -3.79 1.34
C LEU A 314 -12.49 -3.12 2.72
N SER A 315 -13.62 -2.50 3.08
CA SER A 315 -13.82 -1.88 4.40
C SER A 315 -13.71 -2.90 5.52
N VAL A 316 -14.43 -4.03 5.40
CA VAL A 316 -14.48 -5.06 6.45
C VAL A 316 -13.31 -6.06 6.38
N ALA A 317 -12.67 -6.21 5.22
CA ALA A 317 -11.53 -7.12 5.02
C ALA A 317 -10.17 -6.45 5.27
N ARG A 318 -10.03 -5.15 4.98
CA ARG A 318 -8.74 -4.44 4.90
C ARG A 318 -8.76 -3.04 5.54
N GLY A 319 -9.91 -2.44 5.81
CA GLY A 319 -10.03 -1.14 6.47
C GLY A 319 -9.74 0.08 5.56
N LEU A 320 -9.65 1.26 6.18
CA LEU A 320 -9.73 2.57 5.52
C LEU A 320 -8.81 2.72 4.31
N ALA A 321 -7.51 2.41 4.44
CA ALA A 321 -6.53 2.69 3.40
C ALA A 321 -6.88 1.99 2.07
N ALA A 322 -7.40 0.77 2.14
CA ALA A 322 -7.78 -0.03 0.98
C ALA A 322 -9.05 0.49 0.29
N VAL A 323 -10.05 0.92 1.07
CA VAL A 323 -11.29 1.54 0.58
C VAL A 323 -10.98 2.86 -0.09
N HIS A 324 -10.19 3.71 0.57
CA HIS A 324 -9.78 5.00 0.07
C HIS A 324 -8.97 4.86 -1.23
N LEU A 325 -8.06 3.88 -1.30
CA LEU A 325 -7.32 3.56 -2.51
C LEU A 325 -8.25 3.14 -3.65
N PHE A 326 -9.20 2.24 -3.38
CA PHE A 326 -10.16 1.74 -4.37
C PHE A 326 -11.09 2.83 -4.89
N CYS A 327 -11.67 3.65 -4.01
CA CYS A 327 -12.58 4.73 -4.38
C CYS A 327 -11.87 5.80 -5.23
N ASP A 328 -10.62 6.16 -4.92
CA ASP A 328 -9.83 7.07 -5.75
C ASP A 328 -9.54 6.50 -7.13
N VAL A 329 -9.05 5.25 -7.20
CA VAL A 329 -8.85 4.58 -8.50
C VAL A 329 -10.15 4.49 -9.28
N ALA A 330 -11.28 4.21 -8.63
CA ALA A 330 -12.58 4.09 -9.29
C ALA A 330 -13.13 5.41 -9.83
N ARG A 331 -12.86 6.56 -9.20
CA ARG A 331 -13.19 7.90 -9.71
C ARG A 331 -12.51 8.22 -11.06
N MET A 332 -11.39 7.56 -11.37
CA MET A 332 -10.69 7.69 -12.66
C MET A 332 -11.41 6.99 -13.83
N PHE A 333 -12.46 6.22 -13.56
CA PHE A 333 -13.25 5.51 -14.56
C PHE A 333 -14.67 6.12 -14.66
N THR A 334 -15.49 5.59 -15.57
CA THR A 334 -16.82 6.16 -15.86
C THR A 334 -17.86 5.12 -16.26
N ILE A 335 -19.14 5.48 -16.17
CA ILE A 335 -20.22 4.71 -16.81
C ILE A 335 -20.29 4.96 -18.32
N HIS A 336 -19.81 6.11 -18.78
CA HIS A 336 -19.96 6.56 -20.16
C HIS A 336 -18.93 5.91 -21.09
N LYS A 337 -19.37 5.47 -22.26
CA LYS A 337 -18.47 5.07 -23.35
C LYS A 337 -17.64 6.29 -23.81
N PRO A 338 -16.35 6.12 -24.16
CA PRO A 338 -15.55 7.18 -24.76
C PRO A 338 -16.27 7.87 -25.95
N PRO A 339 -16.27 9.21 -26.03
CA PRO A 339 -16.98 9.96 -27.05
C PRO A 339 -16.25 9.90 -28.40
N GLN A 340 -16.99 9.91 -29.51
CA GLN A 340 -16.41 9.81 -30.86
C GLN A 340 -15.43 10.95 -31.20
N GLY A 341 -15.64 12.13 -30.63
CA GLY A 341 -14.79 13.32 -30.78
C GLY A 341 -13.87 13.59 -29.59
N ALA A 342 -13.43 12.56 -28.87
CA ALA A 342 -12.55 12.70 -27.70
C ALA A 342 -11.29 13.53 -28.03
N ARG A 343 -10.87 14.36 -27.06
CA ARG A 343 -9.60 15.10 -27.11
C ARG A 343 -8.40 14.15 -27.04
N ASP A 344 -7.28 14.52 -27.66
CA ASP A 344 -6.04 13.75 -27.65
C ASP A 344 -5.52 13.40 -26.25
N SER A 345 -5.72 14.29 -25.27
CA SER A 345 -5.39 14.04 -23.86
C SER A 345 -6.21 12.89 -23.25
N LEU A 346 -7.52 12.85 -23.55
CA LEU A 346 -8.39 11.75 -23.12
C LEU A 346 -8.04 10.45 -23.85
N ILE A 347 -7.72 10.51 -25.14
CA ILE A 347 -7.28 9.33 -25.91
C ILE A 347 -5.98 8.75 -25.32
N SER A 348 -5.00 9.61 -25.00
CA SER A 348 -3.73 9.19 -24.36
C SER A 348 -3.96 8.60 -22.97
N PHE A 349 -4.78 9.23 -22.13
CA PHE A 349 -5.18 8.66 -20.82
C PHE A 349 -5.86 7.29 -20.97
N LEU A 350 -6.82 7.15 -21.89
CA LEU A 350 -7.49 5.87 -22.14
C LEU A 350 -6.51 4.80 -22.65
N LEU A 351 -5.56 5.17 -23.50
CA LEU A 351 -4.51 4.28 -24.00
C LEU A 351 -3.63 3.79 -22.85
N HIS A 352 -3.16 4.69 -21.99
CA HIS A 352 -2.41 4.33 -20.78
C HIS A 352 -3.19 3.34 -19.92
N LEU A 353 -4.48 3.59 -19.65
CA LEU A 353 -5.32 2.64 -18.91
C LEU A 353 -5.38 1.25 -19.57
N THR A 354 -5.43 1.18 -20.91
CA THR A 354 -5.43 -0.11 -21.65
C THR A 354 -4.06 -0.78 -21.76
N GLN A 355 -2.98 -0.10 -21.34
CA GLN A 355 -1.60 -0.61 -21.36
C GLN A 355 -1.11 -1.09 -19.99
N ILE A 356 -1.95 -1.03 -18.95
CA ILE A 356 -1.61 -1.51 -17.61
C ILE A 356 -1.45 -3.03 -17.62
N ARG A 357 -0.24 -3.51 -17.30
CA ARG A 357 0.11 -4.94 -17.21
C ARG A 357 0.75 -5.22 -15.85
N VAL A 358 -0.09 -5.30 -14.82
CA VAL A 358 0.34 -5.37 -13.41
C VAL A 358 -0.10 -6.68 -12.74
N SER A 359 0.85 -7.55 -12.40
CA SER A 359 0.57 -8.79 -11.64
C SER A 359 0.43 -8.51 -10.14
N ALA A 360 -0.17 -9.42 -9.37
CA ALA A 360 -0.27 -9.30 -7.91
C ALA A 360 1.02 -9.74 -7.17
N ASP A 361 2.04 -10.22 -7.89
CA ASP A 361 3.20 -10.92 -7.30
C ASP A 361 4.30 -10.00 -6.76
N GLY A 362 4.42 -8.75 -7.23
CA GLY A 362 5.43 -7.80 -6.75
C GLY A 362 5.15 -7.31 -5.33
N VAL A 363 3.87 -7.26 -4.92
CA VAL A 363 3.46 -6.93 -3.56
C VAL A 363 3.64 -8.13 -2.62
N GLN A 364 4.80 -8.17 -1.96
CA GLN A 364 5.08 -9.14 -0.90
C GLN A 364 4.14 -8.95 0.31
N SER A 365 3.40 -10.00 0.70
CA SER A 365 2.48 -9.97 1.85
C SER A 365 3.18 -9.90 3.22
N ARG A 366 4.51 -10.05 3.26
CA ARG A 366 5.30 -9.84 4.48
C ARG A 366 5.71 -8.38 4.57
N LEU A 367 5.47 -7.77 5.73
CA LEU A 367 6.12 -6.51 6.06
C LEU A 367 7.62 -6.72 6.16
N ALA A 368 8.38 -5.72 5.71
CA ALA A 368 9.75 -5.59 6.16
C ALA A 368 9.71 -5.37 7.68
N SER A 369 10.44 -6.17 8.45
CA SER A 369 10.64 -5.90 9.87
C SER A 369 11.12 -4.45 10.01
N PRO A 370 10.50 -3.60 10.86
CA PRO A 370 10.93 -2.23 10.99
C PRO A 370 12.41 -2.20 11.36
N PHE A 371 13.18 -1.46 10.56
CA PHE A 371 14.54 -1.08 10.92
C PHE A 371 14.39 -0.19 12.18
N PRO A 372 14.92 -0.63 13.33
CA PRO A 372 16.34 -0.97 13.42
C PRO A 372 16.66 -2.35 14.01
N TYR A 373 15.81 -3.38 13.85
CA TYR A 373 16.10 -4.73 14.39
C TYR A 373 17.44 -5.35 13.94
N ARG A 374 18.03 -4.91 12.82
CA ARG A 374 19.24 -5.49 12.24
C ARG A 374 20.49 -4.61 12.32
N ASP A 375 20.39 -3.39 12.82
CA ASP A 375 21.52 -2.44 12.85
C ASP A 375 21.49 -1.61 14.15
N GLU A 376 22.12 -2.20 15.16
CA GLU A 376 22.29 -1.65 16.51
C GLU A 376 22.96 -0.26 16.46
N LYS A 377 23.91 -0.07 15.55
CA LYS A 377 24.60 1.22 15.35
C LYS A 377 23.63 2.29 14.86
N LEU A 378 22.84 2.00 13.83
CA LEU A 378 21.89 2.97 13.28
C LEU A 378 20.76 3.34 14.27
N ALA A 379 20.39 2.44 15.17
CA ALA A 379 19.47 2.73 16.28
C ALA A 379 20.08 3.74 17.28
N GLU A 380 21.30 3.46 17.74
CA GLU A 380 21.98 4.21 18.79
C GLU A 380 22.44 5.61 18.33
N TYR A 381 22.81 5.76 17.05
CA TYR A 381 23.32 7.04 16.54
C TYR A 381 22.25 8.12 16.34
N ASN A 382 20.96 7.79 16.22
CA ASN A 382 19.92 8.79 15.97
C ASN A 382 18.51 8.34 16.41
N PRO A 383 18.23 8.23 17.72
CA PRO A 383 16.89 7.91 18.23
C PRO A 383 15.83 8.96 17.80
N ASP A 384 16.20 10.25 17.81
CA ASP A 384 15.32 11.36 17.42
C ASP A 384 14.76 11.21 15.99
N TYR A 385 15.54 10.64 15.06
CA TYR A 385 15.08 10.37 13.69
C TYR A 385 13.93 9.35 13.64
N PHE A 386 13.99 8.26 14.41
CA PHE A 386 12.91 7.27 14.42
C PHE A 386 11.63 7.84 15.03
N ASP A 387 11.79 8.64 16.07
CA ASP A 387 10.74 9.41 16.72
C ASP A 387 10.07 10.39 15.75
N ASP A 388 10.85 11.15 14.97
CA ASP A 388 10.36 12.09 13.96
C ASP A 388 9.71 11.38 12.76
N VAL A 389 10.25 10.26 12.30
CA VAL A 389 9.63 9.41 11.26
C VAL A 389 8.28 8.87 11.75
N TRP A 390 8.20 8.39 12.99
CA TRP A 390 6.94 7.89 13.57
C TRP A 390 5.90 9.00 13.71
N LYS A 391 6.28 10.18 14.24
CA LYS A 391 5.40 11.36 14.32
C LYS A 391 4.93 11.81 12.94
N SER A 392 5.81 11.80 11.94
CA SER A 392 5.48 12.13 10.55
C SER A 392 4.45 11.15 9.96
N ASN A 393 4.69 9.84 10.09
CA ASN A 393 3.76 8.79 9.64
C ASN A 393 2.39 8.89 10.33
N ARG A 394 2.36 9.23 11.62
CA ARG A 394 1.13 9.45 12.38
C ARG A 394 0.35 10.65 11.84
N ASN A 395 1.00 11.80 11.65
CA ASN A 395 0.37 13.00 11.08
C ASN A 395 -0.18 12.74 9.67
N LEU A 396 0.56 12.01 8.82
CA LEU A 396 0.11 11.61 7.50
C LEU A 396 -1.07 10.62 7.56
N THR A 397 -1.13 9.74 8.58
CA THR A 397 -2.26 8.83 8.83
C THR A 397 -3.51 9.59 9.24
N GLU A 398 -3.37 10.60 10.11
CA GLU A 398 -4.46 11.50 10.50
C GLU A 398 -4.97 12.27 9.27
N GLY A 399 -4.06 12.77 8.41
CA GLY A 399 -4.41 13.36 7.11
C GLY A 399 -5.19 12.42 6.17
N LEU A 400 -4.96 11.10 6.19
CA LEU A 400 -5.73 10.12 5.40
C LEU A 400 -7.13 9.85 5.97
N VAL A 401 -7.39 10.20 7.24
CA VAL A 401 -8.74 10.16 7.85
C VAL A 401 -9.51 11.45 7.55
N GLU A 402 -8.81 12.59 7.47
CA GLU A 402 -9.40 13.90 7.16
C GLU A 402 -9.76 14.06 5.68
N ASN A 403 -8.90 13.57 4.77
CA ASN A 403 -9.14 13.64 3.33
C ASN A 403 -9.96 12.41 2.86
N LEU A 404 -11.13 12.64 2.25
CA LEU A 404 -12.02 11.57 1.73
C LEU A 404 -11.64 11.10 0.30
N SER A 405 -10.68 11.78 -0.31
CA SER A 405 -10.13 11.56 -1.66
C SER A 405 -8.78 12.26 -1.75
N LEU A 406 -7.80 11.64 -2.43
CA LEU A 406 -6.53 12.30 -2.80
C LEU A 406 -6.56 12.83 -4.24
N LEU A 407 -7.67 12.60 -4.97
CA LEU A 407 -7.93 13.28 -6.24
C LEU A 407 -8.40 14.71 -5.96
N ASP A 408 -7.66 15.66 -6.52
CA ASP A 408 -7.84 17.10 -6.32
C ASP A 408 -9.13 17.61 -7.00
N LYS A 409 -10.23 17.62 -6.24
CA LYS A 409 -11.52 18.17 -6.70
C LYS A 409 -11.49 19.69 -6.67
N ASN A 410 -10.93 20.28 -7.73
CA ASN A 410 -11.15 21.66 -8.15
C ASN A 410 -10.79 22.75 -7.12
N ASN A 411 -9.77 22.58 -6.26
CA ASN A 411 -9.15 23.75 -5.62
C ASN A 411 -7.74 23.52 -5.03
N PRO A 412 -6.66 23.90 -5.73
CA PRO A 412 -5.31 23.85 -5.16
C PRO A 412 -5.14 24.79 -3.95
N GLU A 413 -6.02 25.78 -3.76
CA GLU A 413 -6.03 26.66 -2.58
C GLU A 413 -6.52 25.98 -1.28
N ASN A 414 -7.15 24.80 -1.39
CA ASN A 414 -7.75 24.09 -0.25
C ASN A 414 -6.87 22.95 0.31
N PHE A 415 -5.76 22.59 -0.33
CA PHE A 415 -4.82 21.57 0.20
C PHE A 415 -3.98 22.15 1.36
N LYS A 416 -4.65 22.43 2.48
CA LYS A 416 -4.06 22.98 3.71
C LYS A 416 -3.90 21.88 4.77
N LEU A 417 -2.99 20.94 4.51
CA LEU A 417 -2.51 20.08 5.58
C LEU A 417 -1.84 20.92 6.67
N ALA A 418 -1.93 20.44 7.92
CA ALA A 418 -1.34 21.12 9.07
C ALA A 418 0.13 21.44 8.80
N LYS A 419 0.54 22.68 9.08
CA LYS A 419 1.93 23.14 8.87
C LYS A 419 2.88 22.15 9.53
N ALA A 420 3.80 21.60 8.73
CA ALA A 420 4.88 20.77 9.24
C ALA A 420 5.52 21.43 10.49
N PRO A 421 5.90 20.65 11.52
CA PRO A 421 6.57 21.18 12.69
C PRO A 421 7.72 22.09 12.26
N ARG A 422 7.82 23.28 12.87
CA ARG A 422 8.85 24.26 12.49
C ARG A 422 10.23 23.65 12.74
N GLY A 423 10.82 23.07 11.68
CA GLY A 423 12.08 22.33 11.75
C GLY A 423 13.11 23.11 12.56
N ASN A 424 13.67 22.45 13.58
CA ASN A 424 14.44 23.08 14.64
C ASN A 424 15.50 24.03 14.04
N ARG A 425 15.33 25.34 14.28
CA ARG A 425 16.21 26.40 13.74
C ARG A 425 17.68 26.22 14.14
N LEU A 426 17.95 25.40 15.16
CA LEU A 426 19.27 24.96 15.61
C LEU A 426 20.00 24.15 14.53
N LEU A 427 19.37 23.12 13.94
CA LEU A 427 19.99 22.24 12.94
C LEU A 427 20.42 22.99 11.66
N ARG A 428 19.63 24.01 11.24
CA ARG A 428 20.01 24.93 10.16
C ARG A 428 21.08 25.95 10.53
N LYS A 429 21.32 26.21 11.82
CA LYS A 429 22.48 26.98 12.30
C LYS A 429 23.73 26.09 12.39
N GLU A 430 23.61 24.87 12.88
CA GLU A 430 24.71 23.89 12.94
C GLU A 430 25.27 23.54 11.56
N LEU A 431 24.41 23.20 10.59
CA LEU A 431 24.87 22.95 9.22
C LEU A 431 25.58 24.16 8.59
N ARG A 432 25.21 25.39 9.00
CA ARG A 432 25.92 26.62 8.58
C ARG A 432 27.21 26.83 9.36
N SER A 433 27.29 26.47 10.65
CA SER A 433 28.54 26.57 11.41
C SER A 433 29.56 25.53 10.96
N ILE A 434 29.14 24.29 10.68
CA ILE A 434 30.00 23.22 10.15
C ILE A 434 30.56 23.61 8.78
N ALA A 435 29.74 24.20 7.90
CA ALA A 435 30.20 24.74 6.62
C ALA A 435 31.13 25.98 6.76
N GLN A 436 31.20 26.60 7.94
CA GLN A 436 32.07 27.74 8.25
C GLN A 436 33.32 27.37 9.05
N THR A 437 33.33 26.22 9.76
CA THR A 437 34.48 25.74 10.55
C THR A 437 35.36 24.74 9.81
N ALA A 438 34.92 24.19 8.68
CA ALA A 438 35.69 23.26 7.86
C ALA A 438 36.81 23.92 7.01
N VAL A 439 37.69 24.71 7.64
CA VAL A 439 39.00 25.07 7.05
C VAL A 439 39.97 23.92 7.28
N VAL A 440 39.89 22.88 6.45
CA VAL A 440 40.81 21.75 6.49
C VAL A 440 42.19 22.20 5.99
N ARG A 441 43.07 22.54 6.93
CA ARG A 441 44.49 22.84 6.67
C ARG A 441 45.29 21.53 6.76
N GLY A 442 45.28 20.75 5.69
CA GLY A 442 45.94 19.43 5.62
C GLY A 442 46.46 19.12 4.22
N SER A 443 47.76 18.85 4.09
CA SER A 443 48.44 18.62 2.81
C SER A 443 48.19 17.21 2.27
N LEU A 444 47.20 17.06 1.37
CA LEU A 444 47.09 15.94 0.41
C LEU A 444 46.02 16.22 -0.68
N ALA A 445 45.97 17.46 -1.20
CA ALA A 445 45.02 17.85 -2.24
C ALA A 445 45.65 17.80 -3.65
N GLY A 446 45.23 16.85 -4.47
CA GLY A 446 45.58 16.80 -5.90
C GLY A 446 45.01 18.00 -6.65
N THR A 447 45.83 18.66 -7.45
CA THR A 447 45.47 19.90 -8.18
C THR A 447 44.50 19.65 -9.33
N TRP A 448 43.31 20.25 -9.27
CA TRP A 448 42.50 20.57 -10.44
C TRP A 448 42.07 22.05 -10.37
N PRO A 449 42.19 22.83 -11.46
CA PRO A 449 42.11 24.29 -11.38
C PRO A 449 40.67 24.81 -11.29
N LEU A 450 40.40 25.58 -10.23
CA LEU A 450 39.23 26.45 -10.14
C LEU A 450 39.34 27.58 -11.20
N LYS A 451 38.36 27.69 -12.10
CA LYS A 451 38.01 28.97 -12.74
C LYS A 451 36.82 29.56 -11.99
N THR A 452 37.06 30.63 -11.24
CA THR A 452 36.05 31.34 -10.46
C THR A 452 35.55 32.60 -11.16
N ASN A 453 34.26 32.88 -10.96
CA ASN A 453 33.57 34.16 -11.21
C ASN A 453 33.37 34.49 -12.71
N ILE A 454 32.31 35.18 -13.12
CA ILE A 454 31.74 36.42 -12.56
C ILE A 454 30.19 36.45 -12.59
N PHE A 455 29.59 37.08 -11.56
CA PHE A 455 28.17 37.47 -11.54
C PHE A 455 27.83 38.47 -12.66
N GLY A 456 26.85 38.14 -13.51
CA GLY A 456 26.33 39.05 -14.54
C GLY A 456 24.81 39.00 -14.66
N ARG A 457 24.12 40.07 -14.24
CA ARG A 457 22.69 40.29 -14.56
C ARG A 457 22.55 40.67 -16.03
N ILE A 458 21.92 39.85 -16.86
CA ILE A 458 21.35 40.30 -18.16
C ILE A 458 19.94 39.69 -18.34
N ARG A 459 19.04 40.47 -18.96
CA ARG A 459 17.63 40.15 -19.26
C ARG A 459 17.49 39.15 -20.41
N PRO A 460 16.34 38.46 -20.58
CA PRO A 460 16.11 37.58 -21.72
C PRO A 460 16.06 38.35 -23.04
N LYS A 461 16.67 37.78 -24.08
CA LYS A 461 16.37 38.02 -25.49
C LYS A 461 16.61 36.75 -26.28
N ASP A 462 15.77 36.58 -27.29
CA ASP A 462 15.77 35.46 -28.22
C ASP A 462 17.07 35.39 -29.04
N THR A 463 17.56 34.18 -29.32
CA THR A 463 17.76 33.73 -30.71
C THR A 463 18.06 32.24 -30.78
N PHE A 464 17.58 31.65 -31.87
CA PHE A 464 17.88 30.30 -32.37
C PHE A 464 19.38 29.97 -32.37
N TYR A 465 19.70 28.70 -32.13
CA TYR A 465 20.51 27.94 -33.08
C TYR A 465 20.02 26.48 -33.16
N SER A 466 19.94 25.98 -34.39
CA SER A 466 19.75 24.56 -34.70
C SER A 466 21.13 23.91 -34.76
N GLU A 467 21.29 22.73 -34.16
CA GLU A 467 22.40 21.84 -34.52
C GLU A 467 21.97 20.38 -34.51
N SER A 468 21.95 19.82 -35.70
CA SER A 468 21.66 18.42 -36.00
C SER A 468 22.93 17.57 -35.86
N PHE A 469 22.84 16.41 -35.21
CA PHE A 469 23.84 15.36 -35.32
C PHE A 469 23.20 14.03 -35.73
N HIS A 470 23.66 13.51 -36.87
CA HIS A 470 23.35 12.17 -37.37
C HIS A 470 24.44 11.16 -36.90
N PRO A 471 24.18 9.84 -36.99
CA PRO A 471 24.88 8.85 -36.17
C PRO A 471 26.25 8.44 -36.71
N VAL A 472 27.06 7.85 -35.83
CA VAL A 472 28.28 7.12 -36.18
C VAL A 472 28.01 5.62 -36.07
N GLU A 473 28.14 4.92 -37.20
CA GLU A 473 28.22 3.46 -37.26
C GLU A 473 29.66 2.99 -36.97
N THR A 474 29.81 1.90 -36.20
CA THR A 474 30.93 0.96 -36.35
C THR A 474 30.56 -0.42 -35.80
N GLU A 475 30.61 -1.43 -36.66
CA GLU A 475 30.80 -2.84 -36.29
C GLU A 475 32.28 -3.27 -36.46
N HIS A 476 32.78 -4.46 -36.09
CA HIS A 476 32.21 -5.65 -35.41
C HIS A 476 33.03 -5.86 -34.07
N ALA A 477 33.15 -7.01 -33.37
CA ALA A 477 32.71 -8.39 -33.58
C ALA A 477 32.61 -9.21 -32.28
N SER A 478 31.71 -10.20 -32.31
CA SER A 478 31.84 -11.55 -31.74
C SER A 478 32.13 -11.74 -30.24
N SER A 479 31.12 -12.24 -29.52
CA SER A 479 31.22 -13.60 -29.01
C SER A 479 29.83 -14.24 -28.91
N ALA A 480 29.64 -15.38 -29.57
CA ALA A 480 28.36 -16.09 -29.61
C ALA A 480 28.48 -17.44 -28.90
N GLN A 481 27.52 -17.77 -28.02
CA GLN A 481 27.12 -19.15 -27.73
C GLN A 481 25.80 -19.22 -26.95
N SER A 482 25.10 -20.35 -27.12
CA SER A 482 23.90 -20.77 -26.37
C SER A 482 22.56 -20.13 -26.73
N LEU A 483 22.03 -20.44 -27.92
CA LEU A 483 20.59 -20.34 -28.21
C LEU A 483 20.13 -21.34 -29.30
N GLU A 484 20.45 -22.63 -29.14
CA GLU A 484 20.08 -23.66 -30.11
C GLU A 484 19.69 -24.99 -29.42
N THR A 485 18.55 -25.03 -28.74
CA THR A 485 18.08 -26.27 -28.05
C THR A 485 16.56 -26.43 -27.87
N THR A 486 15.72 -25.71 -28.61
CA THR A 486 14.24 -25.82 -28.48
C THR A 486 13.47 -26.05 -29.79
N ARG A 487 14.11 -26.07 -30.96
CA ARG A 487 13.43 -26.25 -32.26
C ARG A 487 13.25 -27.70 -32.73
N ASP A 488 13.95 -28.68 -32.14
CA ASP A 488 13.89 -30.09 -32.56
C ASP A 488 12.90 -30.97 -31.78
N LEU A 489 12.38 -30.51 -30.64
CA LEU A 489 11.41 -31.27 -29.84
C LEU A 489 9.99 -31.26 -30.43
N SER A 490 9.63 -30.27 -31.25
CA SER A 490 8.32 -30.22 -31.92
C SER A 490 8.22 -31.17 -33.13
N LYS A 491 9.33 -31.42 -33.83
CA LYS A 491 9.35 -32.29 -35.03
C LYS A 491 9.32 -33.78 -34.70
N ARG A 492 9.76 -34.21 -33.52
CA ARG A 492 9.68 -35.63 -33.10
C ARG A 492 8.29 -36.07 -32.66
N LYS A 493 7.54 -35.24 -31.91
CA LYS A 493 6.17 -35.57 -31.49
C LYS A 493 5.15 -35.70 -32.62
N ALA A 494 5.37 -35.04 -33.76
CA ALA A 494 4.50 -35.12 -34.93
C ALA A 494 4.69 -36.40 -35.78
N ARG A 495 5.72 -37.22 -35.50
CA ARG A 495 5.98 -38.48 -36.23
C ARG A 495 5.38 -39.69 -35.50
N ASP A 496 5.56 -39.78 -34.19
CA ASP A 496 5.02 -40.88 -33.36
C ASP A 496 3.48 -40.97 -33.32
N GLN A 497 2.77 -39.89 -33.69
CA GLN A 497 1.31 -39.88 -33.78
C GLN A 497 0.76 -40.41 -35.11
N ARG A 498 1.62 -40.63 -36.12
CA ARG A 498 1.19 -41.12 -37.45
C ARG A 498 1.34 -42.64 -37.61
N ASP A 499 2.23 -43.26 -36.84
CA ASP A 499 2.51 -44.71 -36.89
C ASP A 499 1.69 -45.52 -35.86
N ARG A 500 0.60 -44.94 -35.32
CA ARG A 500 -0.37 -45.61 -34.42
C ARG A 500 -1.82 -45.56 -34.93
N ALA A 501 -2.02 -45.28 -36.22
CA ALA A 501 -3.32 -45.16 -36.86
C ALA A 501 -3.36 -45.85 -38.24
N VAL A 502 -2.78 -47.05 -38.31
CA VAL A 502 -2.92 -48.06 -39.37
C VAL A 502 -3.10 -49.42 -38.70
#